data_AF-A0A250F6I4-F1
#
_entry.id   AF-A0A250F6I4-F1
#
_cell.length_a   1.000
_cell.length_b   1.000
_cell.length_c   1.000
_cell.angle_alpha   90.00
_cell.angle_beta   90.00
_cell.angle_gamma   90.00
#
_symmetry.space_group_name_H-M   'P 1'
#
loop_
_entity.id
_entity.type
_entity.pdbx_description
1 polymer ?
#
loop_
_entity_poly.entity_id
_entity_poly.type
_entity_poly.pdbx_seq_one_letter_code
_entity_poly.pdbx_strand_id
1 'polypeptide(L)'
;MRKGLLYRHRITDDTVFDFYSDTNKQGVVGLTIRNDGETSLIIDDSVGEEFAPREVFMAENEIPIINTAFRVKFKKEAGKTNSAIMTYIVPIVDSNNLENQ
;
A
#
# COMPACT_ATOMS: atom_id res chain seq x y z
N MET A 1 7.55 -17.37 -10.46
CA MET A 1 7.12 -15.96 -10.44
C MET A 1 5.60 -15.93 -10.50
N ARG A 2 4.90 -15.51 -9.43
CA ARG A 2 3.43 -15.40 -9.44
C ARG A 2 3.04 -14.12 -10.18
N LYS A 3 2.02 -14.20 -11.04
CA LYS A 3 1.43 -13.02 -11.70
C LYS A 3 0.42 -12.38 -10.76
N GLY A 4 0.27 -11.07 -10.84
CA GLY A 4 -0.68 -10.30 -10.03
C GLY A 4 -1.27 -9.12 -10.80
N LEU A 5 -2.40 -8.63 -10.31
CA LEU A 5 -3.02 -7.40 -10.79
C LEU A 5 -2.35 -6.20 -10.09
N LEU A 6 -1.98 -5.20 -10.89
CA LEU A 6 -1.33 -3.98 -10.41
C LEU A 6 -2.39 -2.89 -10.18
N TYR A 7 -2.43 -2.36 -8.97
CA TYR A 7 -3.28 -1.23 -8.59
C TYR A 7 -2.42 -0.03 -8.25
N ARG A 8 -2.92 1.17 -8.56
CA ARG A 8 -2.22 2.42 -8.31
C ARG A 8 -3.18 3.49 -7.82
N HIS A 9 -2.83 4.12 -6.71
CA HIS A 9 -3.63 5.15 -6.05
C HIS A 9 -2.81 6.40 -5.80
N ARG A 10 -3.41 7.56 -6.03
CA ARG A 10 -2.89 8.85 -5.58
C ARG A 10 -3.43 9.11 -4.18
N ILE A 11 -2.55 9.50 -3.27
CA ILE A 11 -2.87 9.84 -1.89
C ILE A 11 -2.51 11.32 -1.70
N THR A 12 -3.49 12.14 -1.34
CA THR A 12 -3.31 13.58 -1.04
C THR A 12 -3.61 13.90 0.41
N ASP A 13 -4.31 13.00 1.10
CA ASP A 13 -4.83 13.18 2.44
C ASP A 13 -4.64 11.91 3.27
N ASP A 14 -4.95 12.01 4.55
CA ASP A 14 -5.00 10.87 5.46
C ASP A 14 -5.98 9.82 4.92
N THR A 15 -5.46 8.64 4.61
CA THR A 15 -6.19 7.58 3.91
C THR A 15 -5.97 6.25 4.60
N VAL A 16 -7.04 5.47 4.74
CA VAL A 16 -7.02 4.10 5.27
C VAL A 16 -7.38 3.15 4.13
N PHE A 17 -6.55 2.12 3.92
CA PHE A 17 -6.78 1.07 2.95
C PHE A 17 -7.18 -0.22 3.66
N ASP A 18 -8.23 -0.87 3.15
CA ASP A 18 -8.65 -2.20 3.57
C ASP A 18 -8.21 -3.21 2.51
N PHE A 19 -6.95 -3.62 2.60
CA PHE A 19 -6.37 -4.60 1.68
C PHE A 19 -7.02 -5.97 1.78
N TYR A 20 -7.85 -6.26 2.79
CA TYR A 20 -8.59 -7.51 2.83
C TYR A 20 -9.85 -7.42 1.96
N SER A 21 -10.69 -6.41 2.21
CA SER A 21 -11.96 -6.24 1.49
C SER A 21 -11.72 -5.84 0.03
N ASP A 22 -10.80 -4.90 -0.22
CA ASP A 22 -10.55 -4.33 -1.55
C ASP A 22 -9.95 -5.34 -2.54
N THR A 23 -9.34 -6.41 -2.01
CA THR A 23 -8.68 -7.46 -2.81
C THR A 23 -9.49 -8.76 -2.84
N ASN A 24 -10.75 -8.73 -2.39
CA ASN A 24 -11.60 -9.91 -2.27
C ASN A 24 -10.90 -11.04 -1.48
N LYS A 25 -10.33 -10.67 -0.33
CA LYS A 25 -9.65 -11.56 0.64
C LYS A 25 -8.32 -12.15 0.17
N GLN A 26 -7.75 -11.67 -0.93
CA GLN A 26 -6.49 -12.19 -1.47
C GLN A 26 -5.25 -11.53 -0.84
N GLY A 27 -5.39 -10.32 -0.32
CA GLY A 27 -4.30 -9.51 0.24
C GLY A 27 -3.37 -8.94 -0.82
N VAL A 28 -2.29 -8.32 -0.35
CA VAL A 28 -1.29 -7.64 -1.19
C VAL A 28 0.07 -8.31 -1.06
N VAL A 29 0.73 -8.66 -2.16
CA VAL A 29 2.05 -9.34 -2.15
C VAL A 29 3.22 -8.41 -2.46
N GLY A 30 2.94 -7.23 -2.99
CA GLY A 30 3.92 -6.18 -3.21
C GLY A 30 3.28 -4.82 -2.97
N LEU A 31 3.95 -3.96 -2.22
CA LEU A 31 3.50 -2.63 -1.87
C LEU A 31 4.66 -1.65 -2.07
N THR A 32 4.40 -0.58 -2.80
CA THR A 32 5.34 0.52 -2.98
C THR A 32 4.62 1.83 -2.73
N ILE A 33 5.20 2.70 -1.91
CA ILE A 33 4.68 4.05 -1.70
C ILE A 33 5.81 5.03 -2.02
N ARG A 34 5.59 5.86 -3.04
CA ARG A 34 6.50 6.95 -3.38
C ARG A 34 5.93 8.25 -2.83
N ASN A 35 6.67 8.91 -1.95
CA ASN A 35 6.35 10.27 -1.52
C ASN A 35 6.83 11.25 -2.60
N ASP A 36 5.91 11.84 -3.37
CA ASP A 36 6.23 12.83 -4.40
C ASP A 36 5.71 14.24 -4.07
N GLY A 37 5.33 14.46 -2.82
CA GLY A 37 4.97 15.75 -2.24
C GLY A 37 6.14 16.45 -1.56
N GLU A 38 5.81 17.39 -0.67
CA GLU A 38 6.74 18.29 0.00
C GLU A 38 6.80 18.08 1.52
N THR A 39 5.94 17.21 2.06
CA THR A 39 5.82 16.85 3.47
C THR A 39 6.22 15.40 3.71
N SER A 40 6.63 15.06 4.94
CA SER A 40 6.87 13.65 5.30
C SER A 40 5.57 12.84 5.25
N LEU A 41 5.66 11.61 4.74
CA LEU A 41 4.61 10.60 4.85
C LEU A 41 4.88 9.71 6.06
N ILE A 42 3.83 9.25 6.71
CA ILE A 42 3.87 8.32 7.83
C ILE A 42 2.95 7.14 7.49
N ILE A 43 3.47 5.92 7.58
CA ILE A 43 2.67 4.70 7.69
C ILE A 43 2.32 4.55 9.16
N ASP A 44 1.04 4.65 9.49
CA ASP A 44 0.55 4.66 10.87
C ASP A 44 0.32 3.23 11.37
N ASP A 45 1.40 2.46 11.42
CA ASP A 45 1.44 1.14 12.04
C ASP A 45 2.06 1.21 13.46
N SER A 46 2.34 0.07 14.08
CA SER A 46 2.95 0.03 15.42
C SER A 46 4.37 0.60 15.47
N VAL A 47 5.06 0.68 14.34
CA VAL A 47 6.42 1.20 14.22
C VAL A 47 6.39 2.71 13.92
N GLY A 48 5.36 3.18 13.21
CA GLY A 48 5.17 4.58 12.85
C GLY A 48 6.21 5.04 11.83
N GLU A 49 6.50 4.21 10.83
CA GLU A 49 7.53 4.50 9.83
C GLU A 49 7.26 5.83 9.12
N GLU A 50 8.25 6.72 9.17
CA GLU A 50 8.24 8.02 8.52
C GLU A 50 9.24 8.04 7.38
N PHE A 51 8.84 8.61 6.25
CA PHE A 51 9.74 8.84 5.13
C PHE A 51 9.54 10.23 4.51
N ALA A 52 10.67 10.84 4.21
CA ALA A 52 10.81 12.20 3.73
C ALA A 52 10.30 12.35 2.28
N PRO A 53 10.11 13.60 1.81
CA PRO A 53 9.86 13.87 0.40
C PRO A 53 10.88 13.17 -0.50
N ARG A 54 10.39 12.57 -1.60
CA ARG A 54 11.15 11.81 -2.61
C ARG A 54 11.66 10.43 -2.17
N GLU A 55 11.42 10.04 -0.93
CA GLU A 55 11.71 8.68 -0.49
C GLU A 55 10.64 7.68 -0.94
N VAL A 56 11.04 6.41 -0.94
CA VAL A 56 10.21 5.29 -1.36
C VAL A 56 10.21 4.26 -0.25
N PHE A 57 9.00 3.87 0.16
CA PHE A 57 8.78 2.66 0.93
C PHE A 57 8.46 1.50 -0.02
N MET A 58 9.05 0.34 0.24
CA MET A 58 8.81 -0.87 -0.55
C MET A 58 8.79 -2.10 0.35
N ALA A 59 7.75 -2.92 0.19
CA ALA A 59 7.61 -4.21 0.85
C ALA A 59 7.20 -5.26 -0.19
N GLU A 60 8.01 -6.29 -0.34
CA GLU A 60 7.73 -7.46 -1.16
C GLU A 60 7.66 -8.69 -0.26
N ASN A 61 6.56 -9.45 -0.35
CA ASN A 61 6.30 -10.56 0.55
C ASN A 61 5.89 -11.80 -0.24
N GLU A 62 6.39 -12.96 0.17
CA GLU A 62 5.94 -14.25 -0.37
C GLU A 62 4.51 -14.59 0.11
N ILE A 63 4.14 -14.08 1.28
CA ILE A 63 2.83 -14.24 1.92
C ILE A 63 2.05 -12.92 1.78
N PRO A 64 0.76 -12.94 1.38
CA PRO A 64 -0.01 -11.72 1.25
C PRO A 64 -0.16 -10.97 2.56
N ILE A 65 0.06 -9.65 2.50
CA ILE A 65 -0.30 -8.69 3.55
C ILE A 65 -1.83 -8.61 3.59
N ILE A 66 -2.41 -9.03 4.71
CA ILE A 66 -3.83 -8.88 5.01
C ILE A 66 -3.95 -7.84 6.11
N ASN A 67 -4.39 -6.63 5.76
CA ASN A 67 -4.56 -5.53 6.70
C ASN A 67 -5.86 -4.77 6.37
N THR A 68 -6.76 -4.65 7.34
CA THR A 68 -8.05 -3.98 7.20
C THR A 68 -8.00 -2.49 7.54
N ALA A 69 -6.85 -2.00 8.03
CA ALA A 69 -6.67 -0.64 8.52
C ALA A 69 -5.26 -0.11 8.21
N PHE A 70 -4.76 -0.35 7.00
CA PHE A 70 -3.46 0.19 6.58
C PHE A 70 -3.58 1.69 6.36
N ARG A 71 -3.12 2.49 7.33
CA ARG A 71 -3.28 3.94 7.32
C ARG A 71 -2.01 4.65 6.90
N VAL A 72 -2.19 5.64 6.03
CA VAL A 72 -1.14 6.51 5.54
C VAL A 72 -1.55 7.95 5.79
N LYS A 73 -0.66 8.75 6.40
CA LYS A 73 -0.89 10.15 6.71
C LYS A 73 0.31 11.02 6.35
N PHE A 74 0.10 12.32 6.23
CA PHE A 74 1.17 13.30 6.04
C PHE A 74 1.39 14.11 7.30
N LYS A 75 2.63 14.54 7.55
CA LYS A 75 2.89 15.61 8.52
C LYS A 75 2.28 16.91 8.00
N LYS A 76 1.44 17.54 8.82
CA LYS A 76 0.79 18.80 8.46
C LYS A 76 1.82 19.92 8.48
N GLU A 77 2.05 20.54 7.33
CA GLU A 77 2.90 21.70 7.18
C GLU A 77 2.18 22.76 6.31
N ALA A 78 2.11 23.99 6.82
CA ALA A 78 1.38 25.06 6.15
C ALA A 78 2.09 25.46 4.84
N GLY A 79 1.32 25.59 3.76
CA GLY A 79 1.83 26.00 2.45
C GLY A 79 2.59 24.92 1.68
N LYS A 80 2.60 23.68 2.15
CA LYS A 80 3.22 22.54 1.46
C LYS A 80 2.19 21.60 0.86
N THR A 81 2.57 20.94 -0.24
CA THR A 81 1.72 20.00 -0.96
C THR A 81 1.94 18.57 -0.47
N ASN A 82 0.86 17.92 -0.05
CA ASN A 82 0.84 16.50 0.27
C ASN A 82 0.58 15.69 -1.01
N SER A 83 1.46 14.74 -1.32
CA SER A 83 1.24 13.83 -2.43
C SER A 83 2.07 12.57 -2.27
N ALA A 84 1.43 11.42 -2.43
CA ALA A 84 2.10 10.15 -2.58
C ALA A 84 1.40 9.28 -3.62
N ILE A 85 2.14 8.34 -4.17
CA ILE A 85 1.62 7.33 -5.09
C ILE A 85 1.85 5.98 -4.46
N MET A 86 0.77 5.29 -4.13
CA MET A 86 0.82 3.91 -3.71
C MET A 86 0.57 3.01 -4.90
N THR A 87 1.41 2.00 -5.05
CA THR A 87 1.26 0.92 -6.02
C THR A 87 1.24 -0.39 -5.25
N TYR A 88 0.27 -1.26 -5.53
CA TYR A 88 0.24 -2.58 -4.91
C TYR A 88 -0.18 -3.68 -5.87
N ILE A 89 0.25 -4.91 -5.57
CA ILE A 89 0.02 -6.09 -6.38
C ILE A 89 -0.88 -7.07 -5.62
N VAL A 90 -1.98 -7.47 -6.24
CA VAL A 90 -2.88 -8.52 -5.76
C VAL A 90 -2.59 -9.80 -6.53
N PRO A 91 -2.35 -10.96 -5.88
CA PRO A 91 -2.01 -12.20 -6.58
C PRO A 91 -3.20 -12.70 -7.41
N ILE A 92 -2.97 -13.19 -8.63
CA ILE A 92 -4.02 -13.87 -9.39
C ILE A 92 -4.10 -15.31 -8.87
N VAL A 93 -5.23 -15.66 -8.25
CA VAL A 93 -5.53 -17.04 -7.85
C VAL A 93 -6.25 -17.71 -9.01
N ASP A 94 -5.57 -18.64 -9.70
CA ASP A 94 -6.21 -19.46 -10.73
C ASP A 94 -7.24 -20.39 -10.07
N SER A 95 -8.52 -20.16 -10.37
CA SER A 95 -9.66 -20.92 -9.84
C SER A 95 -9.57 -22.43 -10.08
N ASN A 96 -8.76 -22.86 -11.06
CA ASN A 96 -8.61 -24.27 -11.45
C ASN A 96 -7.82 -25.13 -10.45
N ASN A 97 -7.20 -24.55 -9.41
CA ASN A 97 -6.45 -25.30 -8.40
C ASN A 97 -7.19 -25.47 -7.06
N LEU A 98 -8.41 -24.95 -6.93
CA LEU A 98 -9.20 -25.04 -5.69
C LEU A 98 -10.07 -26.31 -5.61
N GLU A 99 -10.17 -27.10 -6.70
CA GLU A 99 -10.93 -28.36 -6.70
C GLU A 99 -10.09 -29.60 -6.29
N ASN A 100 -8.79 -29.43 -6.04
CA ASN A 100 -7.86 -30.53 -5.73
C ASN A 100 -7.14 -30.39 -4.37
N GLN A 101 -7.69 -29.62 -3.43
CA GLN A 101 -7.20 -29.57 -2.04
C GLN A 101 -8.30 -29.92 -1.05
#